data_AF-A0A1F9JGY7-F1
#
_entry.id   AF-A0A1F9JGY7-F1
#
_cell.length_a   1.000
_cell.length_b   1.000
_cell.length_c   1.000
_cell.angle_alpha   90.00
_cell.angle_beta   90.00
_cell.angle_gamma   90.00
#
_symmetry.space_group_name_H-M   'P 1'
#
loop_
_entity.id
_entity.type
_entity.pdbx_description
1 polymer ?
#
loop_
_entity_poly.entity_id
_entity_poly.type
_entity_poly.pdbx_seq_one_letter_code
_entity_poly.pdbx_strand_id
1 'polypeptide(L)'
;MKIRVKNHIYVLAISLLFGAVFAHSGAMAADKLVVLYSARSMSQSMPWIAQAAGLLKKYDLDMELVYVGGGPRAAAATIAGDTDVTVVGGVSIVRPFVQGNKDLAFIGSVKNILTHSIFAKPDIRNLRT
;
A
#
# COMPACT_ATOMS: atom_id res chain seq x y z
N MET A 1 -53.96 42.18 -0.76
CA MET A 1 -53.04 41.56 -1.74
C MET A 1 -51.88 40.89 -0.98
N LYS A 2 -52.07 39.63 -0.53
CA LYS A 2 -51.08 38.85 0.26
C LYS A 2 -50.44 37.77 -0.63
N ILE A 3 -49.63 38.18 -1.60
CA ILE A 3 -48.89 37.25 -2.47
C ILE A 3 -47.43 37.72 -2.46
N ARG A 4 -46.63 37.32 -1.45
CA ARG A 4 -45.17 37.52 -1.55
C ARG A 4 -44.34 36.60 -0.65
N VAL A 5 -44.82 36.22 0.54
CA VAL A 5 -43.97 35.48 1.50
C VAL A 5 -43.76 34.00 1.13
N LYS A 6 -44.78 33.31 0.61
CA LYS A 6 -44.70 31.87 0.33
C LYS A 6 -43.72 31.53 -0.80
N ASN A 7 -43.64 32.38 -1.83
CA ASN A 7 -42.70 32.19 -2.96
C ASN A 7 -41.24 32.36 -2.55
N HIS A 8 -40.93 33.25 -1.61
CA HIS A 8 -39.56 33.42 -1.12
C HIS A 8 -39.06 32.20 -0.35
N ILE A 9 -39.95 31.52 0.40
CA ILE A 9 -39.62 30.28 1.13
C ILE A 9 -39.31 29.14 0.15
N TYR A 10 -40.10 28.98 -0.92
CA TYR A 10 -39.82 27.95 -1.93
C TYR A 10 -38.51 28.21 -2.68
N VAL A 11 -38.21 29.47 -3.01
CA VAL A 11 -36.94 29.84 -3.67
C VAL A 11 -35.75 29.55 -2.75
N LEU A 12 -35.87 29.82 -1.46
CA LEU A 12 -34.83 29.56 -0.47
C LEU A 12 -34.63 28.05 -0.27
N ALA A 13 -35.72 27.28 -0.20
CA ALA A 13 -35.67 25.82 -0.11
C ALA A 13 -35.05 25.17 -1.36
N ILE A 14 -35.40 25.65 -2.56
CA ILE A 14 -34.83 25.18 -3.83
C ILE A 14 -33.34 25.53 -3.92
N SER A 15 -32.96 26.73 -3.48
CA SER A 15 -31.55 27.15 -3.44
C SER A 15 -30.73 26.32 -2.45
N LEU A 16 -31.30 25.96 -1.30
CA LEU A 16 -30.67 25.09 -0.32
C LEU A 16 -30.51 23.65 -0.86
N LEU A 17 -31.54 23.14 -1.56
CA LEU A 17 -31.50 21.84 -2.22
C LEU A 17 -30.44 21.80 -3.32
N PHE A 18 -30.35 22.84 -4.15
CA PHE A 18 -29.33 22.97 -5.18
C PHE A 18 -27.93 23.03 -4.55
N GLY A 19 -27.74 23.83 -3.49
CA GLY A 19 -26.47 23.91 -2.76
C GLY A 19 -26.02 22.55 -2.21
N ALA A 20 -26.94 21.74 -1.68
CA ALA A 20 -26.65 20.40 -1.18
C ALA A 20 -26.25 19.40 -2.30
N VAL A 21 -26.86 19.51 -3.49
CA VAL A 21 -26.53 18.65 -4.64
C VAL A 21 -25.14 18.99 -5.21
N PHE A 22 -24.77 20.28 -5.27
CA PHE A 22 -23.47 20.70 -5.77
C PHE A 22 -22.33 20.57 -4.75
N ALA A 23 -22.64 20.56 -3.44
CA ALA A 23 -21.65 20.30 -2.39
C ALA A 23 -21.08 18.87 -2.40
N HIS A 24 -21.73 17.94 -3.12
CA HIS A 24 -21.28 16.54 -3.21
C HIS A 24 -20.31 16.27 -4.39
N SER A 25 -19.96 17.30 -5.17
CA SER A 25 -18.85 17.20 -6.14
C SER A 25 -17.50 17.40 -5.44
N GLY A 26 -17.18 16.51 -4.50
CA GLY A 26 -15.83 16.40 -3.97
C GLY A 26 -14.95 15.77 -5.02
N ALA A 27 -13.94 16.50 -5.50
CA ALA A 27 -12.85 15.88 -6.24
C ALA A 27 -12.26 14.76 -5.36
N MET A 28 -12.35 13.51 -5.82
CA MET A 28 -11.66 12.41 -5.18
C MET A 28 -10.16 12.66 -5.37
N ALA A 29 -9.45 12.85 -4.25
CA ALA A 29 -8.00 12.92 -4.27
C ALA A 29 -7.47 11.50 -4.41
N ALA A 30 -6.32 11.36 -5.08
CA ALA A 30 -5.66 10.08 -5.24
C ALA A 30 -5.46 9.40 -3.88
N ASP A 31 -5.81 8.11 -3.81
CA ASP A 31 -5.65 7.33 -2.60
C ASP A 31 -4.15 7.16 -2.31
N LYS A 32 -3.74 7.56 -1.10
CA LYS A 32 -2.34 7.47 -0.68
C LYS A 32 -2.02 6.03 -0.26
N LEU A 33 -1.10 5.40 -0.99
CA LEU A 33 -0.63 4.05 -0.72
C LEU A 33 0.81 4.07 -0.20
N VAL A 34 1.00 3.85 1.10
CA VAL A 34 2.34 3.70 1.69
C VAL A 34 2.80 2.27 1.49
N VAL A 35 3.96 2.07 0.86
CA VAL A 35 4.56 0.76 0.62
C VAL A 35 5.93 0.69 1.29
N LEU A 36 6.09 -0.26 2.22
CA LEU A 36 7.38 -0.53 2.83
C LEU A 36 8.24 -1.43 1.92
N TYR A 37 9.55 -1.23 1.91
CA TYR A 37 10.48 -2.15 1.27
C TYR A 37 11.72 -2.41 2.11
N SER A 38 12.26 -3.63 2.01
CA SER A 38 13.23 -4.15 2.99
C SER A 38 14.69 -4.12 2.55
N ALA A 39 14.95 -4.08 1.23
CA ALA A 39 16.30 -4.09 0.69
C ALA A 39 16.45 -3.14 -0.49
N ARG A 40 17.50 -2.32 -0.46
CA ARG A 40 17.97 -1.55 -1.62
C ARG A 40 18.72 -2.50 -2.55
N SER A 41 17.99 -3.10 -3.47
CA SER A 41 18.53 -4.07 -4.43
C SER A 41 17.73 -3.99 -5.72
N MET A 42 18.36 -4.27 -6.86
CA MET A 42 17.66 -4.33 -8.16
C MET A 42 16.44 -5.25 -8.12
N SER A 43 16.58 -6.33 -7.38
CA SER A 43 15.56 -7.30 -7.00
C SER A 43 14.26 -6.73 -6.43
N GLN A 44 14.28 -5.58 -5.76
CA GLN A 44 13.11 -4.90 -5.18
C GLN A 44 12.87 -3.52 -5.82
N SER A 45 13.46 -3.24 -6.99
CA SER A 45 13.36 -1.93 -7.64
C SER A 45 12.00 -1.67 -8.33
N MET A 46 11.19 -2.70 -8.55
CA MET A 46 9.94 -2.61 -9.32
C MET A 46 8.97 -1.52 -8.81
N PRO A 47 8.69 -1.39 -7.50
CA PRO A 47 7.86 -0.30 -7.00
C PRO A 47 8.48 1.08 -7.31
N TRP A 48 9.79 1.23 -7.11
CA TRP A 48 10.48 2.50 -7.38
C TRP A 48 10.39 2.89 -8.87
N ILE A 49 10.57 1.92 -9.78
CA ILE A 49 10.41 2.14 -11.22
C ILE A 49 8.98 2.57 -11.54
N ALA A 50 7.98 1.91 -10.94
CA ALA A 50 6.57 2.26 -11.15
C ALA A 50 6.24 3.68 -10.66
N GLN A 51 6.82 4.11 -9.54
CA GLN A 51 6.71 5.47 -9.03
C GLN A 51 7.34 6.48 -9.98
N ALA A 52 8.60 6.24 -10.38
CA ALA A 52 9.39 7.13 -11.22
C ALA A 52 8.77 7.33 -12.62
N ALA A 53 8.20 6.26 -13.17
CA ALA A 53 7.49 6.29 -14.45
C ALA A 53 6.05 6.83 -14.34
N GLY A 54 5.57 7.15 -13.13
CA GLY A 54 4.21 7.66 -12.91
C GLY A 54 3.10 6.67 -13.26
N LEU A 55 3.39 5.36 -13.24
CA LEU A 55 2.46 4.31 -13.72
C LEU A 55 1.22 4.13 -12.84
N LEU A 56 1.26 4.63 -11.60
CA LEU A 56 0.15 4.52 -10.66
C LEU A 56 -0.85 5.69 -10.77
N LYS A 57 -0.44 6.79 -11.41
CA LYS A 57 -1.31 7.97 -11.62
C LYS A 57 -2.55 7.68 -12.46
N LYS A 58 -2.45 6.76 -13.43
CA LYS A 58 -3.60 6.31 -14.25
C LYS A 58 -4.67 5.56 -13.45
N TYR A 59 -4.33 5.12 -12.24
CA TYR A 59 -5.22 4.40 -11.33
C TYR A 59 -5.62 5.26 -10.13
N ASP A 60 -5.34 6.57 -10.16
CA ASP A 60 -5.60 7.50 -9.05
C ASP A 60 -4.95 7.06 -7.73
N LEU A 61 -3.76 6.46 -7.81
CA LEU A 61 -2.97 6.01 -6.67
C LEU A 61 -1.72 6.88 -6.50
N ASP A 62 -1.56 7.48 -5.32
CA ASP A 62 -0.35 8.17 -4.90
C ASP A 62 0.49 7.26 -3.99
N MET A 63 1.54 6.66 -4.57
CA MET A 63 2.37 5.72 -3.82
C MET A 63 3.55 6.40 -3.16
N GLU A 64 3.70 6.17 -1.86
CA GLU A 64 4.87 6.54 -1.07
C GLU A 64 5.72 5.30 -0.74
N LEU A 65 6.98 5.30 -1.16
CA LEU A 65 7.90 4.20 -0.86
C LEU A 65 8.77 4.52 0.35
N VAL A 66 8.67 3.71 1.40
CA VAL A 66 9.42 3.89 2.64
C VAL A 66 10.37 2.72 2.87
N TYR A 67 11.65 3.05 3.07
CA TYR A 67 12.67 2.04 3.35
C TYR A 67 12.64 1.63 4.82
N VAL A 68 12.51 0.33 5.07
CA VAL A 68 12.65 -0.25 6.41
C VAL A 68 13.71 -1.34 6.35
N GLY A 69 14.87 -1.09 6.97
CA GLY A 69 15.99 -2.01 6.95
C GLY A 69 15.65 -3.36 7.59
N GLY A 70 15.54 -4.41 6.77
CA GLY A 70 15.32 -5.79 7.18
C GLY A 70 13.88 -6.26 7.04
N GLY A 71 13.69 -7.39 6.37
CA GLY A 71 12.37 -7.97 6.08
C GLY A 71 11.50 -8.25 7.31
N PRO A 72 12.01 -8.84 8.41
CA PRO A 72 11.21 -9.08 9.61
C PRO A 72 10.68 -7.79 10.26
N ARG A 73 11.44 -6.69 10.19
CA ARG A 73 11.00 -5.39 10.74
C ARG A 73 9.90 -4.80 9.88
N ALA A 74 10.07 -4.82 8.57
CA ALA A 74 9.05 -4.36 7.63
C ALA A 74 7.76 -5.18 7.74
N ALA A 75 7.85 -6.51 7.89
CA ALA A 75 6.68 -7.37 8.11
C ALA A 75 6.00 -7.10 9.46
N ALA A 76 6.77 -6.87 10.53
CA ALA A 76 6.22 -6.52 11.83
C ALA A 76 5.49 -5.16 11.82
N ALA A 77 6.01 -4.16 11.11
CA ALA A 77 5.34 -2.88 10.92
C ALA A 77 4.00 -3.03 10.17
N THR A 78 3.96 -3.88 9.14
CA THR A 78 2.70 -4.22 8.45
C THR A 78 1.71 -4.92 9.38
N ILE A 79 2.16 -5.89 10.19
CA ILE A 79 1.31 -6.54 11.19
C ILE A 79 0.78 -5.54 12.23
N ALA A 80 1.58 -4.55 12.61
CA ALA A 80 1.19 -3.50 13.55
C ALA A 80 0.20 -2.49 12.96
N GLY A 81 -0.03 -2.51 11.65
CA GLY A 81 -0.93 -1.58 10.95
C GLY A 81 -0.26 -0.27 10.49
N ASP A 82 1.08 -0.20 10.48
CA ASP A 82 1.81 0.99 9.99
C ASP A 82 1.70 1.15 8.46
N THR A 83 1.37 0.07 7.76
CA THR A 83 1.17 0.02 6.30
C THR A 83 0.25 -1.13 5.94
N ASP A 84 -0.48 -1.01 4.83
CA ASP A 84 -1.27 -2.10 4.26
C ASP A 84 -0.45 -3.02 3.33
N VAL A 85 0.67 -2.50 2.76
CA VAL A 85 1.42 -3.21 1.72
C VAL A 85 2.92 -3.14 1.98
N THR A 86 3.58 -4.29 1.89
CA THR A 86 5.03 -4.39 2.09
C THR A 86 5.69 -5.29 1.06
N VAL A 87 6.85 -4.87 0.58
CA VAL A 87 7.70 -5.63 -0.35
C VAL A 87 8.90 -6.16 0.45
N VAL A 88 8.80 -7.43 0.81
CA VAL A 88 9.80 -8.12 1.62
C VAL A 88 10.17 -9.47 1.03
N GLY A 89 11.26 -10.05 1.53
CA GLY A 89 11.60 -11.44 1.21
C GLY A 89 10.57 -12.40 1.79
N GLY A 90 10.22 -13.46 1.05
CA GLY A 90 9.15 -14.40 1.43
C GLY A 90 9.31 -15.01 2.83
N VAL A 91 10.55 -15.23 3.29
CA VAL A 91 10.84 -15.72 4.65
C VAL A 91 10.27 -14.80 5.74
N SER A 92 10.21 -13.49 5.50
CA SER A 92 9.69 -12.51 6.47
C SER A 92 8.18 -12.60 6.66
N ILE A 93 7.46 -13.22 5.72
CA ILE A 93 6.02 -13.51 5.80
C ILE A 93 5.79 -14.95 6.27
N VAL A 94 6.55 -15.91 5.74
CA VAL A 94 6.40 -17.33 6.08
C VAL A 94 6.73 -17.61 7.55
N ARG A 95 7.75 -16.94 8.10
CA ARG A 95 8.15 -17.14 9.50
C ARG A 95 7.05 -16.77 10.50
N PRO A 96 6.43 -15.57 10.48
CA PRO A 96 5.31 -15.28 11.36
C PRO A 96 4.10 -16.18 11.11
N PHE A 97 3.88 -16.60 9.85
CA PHE A 97 2.82 -17.56 9.51
C PHE A 97 2.97 -18.91 10.23
N VAL A 98 4.16 -19.52 10.19
CA VAL A 98 4.42 -20.78 10.91
C VAL A 98 4.42 -20.59 12.44
N GLN A 99 4.59 -19.36 12.92
CA GLN A 99 4.47 -18.99 14.34
C GLN A 99 3.01 -18.72 14.77
N GLY A 100 2.04 -18.84 13.85
CA GLY A 100 0.62 -18.73 14.13
C GLY A 100 -0.01 -17.38 13.78
N ASN A 101 0.77 -16.39 13.34
CA ASN A 101 0.22 -15.11 12.88
C ASN A 101 -0.31 -15.23 11.44
N LYS A 102 -1.59 -14.92 11.21
CA LYS A 102 -2.24 -15.04 9.90
C LYS A 102 -2.68 -13.70 9.29
N ASP A 103 -2.14 -12.60 9.82
CA ASP A 103 -2.57 -11.25 9.46
C ASP A 103 -1.96 -10.78 8.13
N LEU A 104 -0.91 -11.47 7.66
CA LEU A 104 -0.26 -11.18 6.38
C LEU A 104 -0.71 -12.15 5.28
N ALA A 105 -1.02 -11.59 4.13
CA ALA A 105 -1.34 -12.33 2.91
C ALA A 105 -0.32 -12.06 1.79
N PHE A 106 0.00 -13.10 1.00
CA PHE A 106 0.76 -12.93 -0.24
C PHE A 106 -0.17 -12.54 -1.38
N ILE A 107 -0.02 -11.33 -1.91
CA ILE A 107 -0.80 -10.83 -3.07
C ILE A 107 -0.04 -10.93 -4.40
N GLY A 108 1.28 -11.16 -4.35
CA GLY A 108 2.12 -11.27 -5.53
C GLY A 108 3.59 -11.52 -5.19
N SER A 109 4.37 -11.88 -6.20
CA SER A 109 5.83 -12.02 -6.09
C SER A 109 6.53 -11.40 -7.30
N VAL A 110 7.65 -10.72 -7.05
CA VAL A 110 8.54 -10.19 -8.09
C VAL A 110 9.64 -11.18 -8.48
N LYS A 111 9.74 -12.33 -7.78
CA LYS A 111 10.75 -13.37 -7.99
C LYS A 111 10.20 -14.77 -7.78
N ASN A 112 10.51 -15.67 -8.70
CA ASN A 112 10.14 -17.08 -8.59
C ASN A 112 11.23 -17.95 -7.95
N ILE A 113 12.47 -17.47 -7.93
CA ILE A 113 13.61 -18.19 -7.36
C ILE A 113 14.37 -17.33 -6.35
N LEU A 114 14.78 -17.96 -5.26
CA LEU A 114 15.61 -17.32 -4.25
C LEU A 114 17.06 -17.33 -4.72
N THR A 115 17.59 -16.17 -5.09
CA THR A 115 19.00 -16.01 -5.52
C THR A 115 19.97 -15.91 -4.34
N HIS A 116 19.75 -16.72 -3.29
CA HIS A 116 20.64 -16.75 -2.14
C HIS A 116 21.63 -17.90 -2.30
N SER A 117 22.87 -17.66 -1.88
CA SER A 117 23.90 -18.68 -1.81
C SER A 117 24.10 -19.10 -0.37
N ILE A 118 24.26 -20.39 -0.14
CA ILE A 118 24.71 -20.93 1.13
C ILE A 118 26.23 -20.79 1.16
N PHE A 119 26.74 -20.06 2.14
CA PHE A 119 28.18 -19.95 2.37
C PHE A 119 28.53 -20.78 3.60
N ALA A 120 29.55 -21.63 3.45
CA ALA A 120 30.11 -22.42 4.52
C ALA A 120 31.60 -22.11 4.69
N LYS A 121 32.18 -22.46 5.84
CA LYS A 121 33.63 -22.41 6.01
C LYS A 121 34.30 -23.34 4.99
N PRO A 122 35.51 -23.02 4.51
CA PRO A 122 36.23 -23.84 3.52
C PRO A 122 36.34 -25.33 3.89
N ASP A 123 36.41 -25.64 5.19
CA ASP A 123 36.55 -27.00 5.71
C ASP A 123 35.24 -27.83 5.62
N ILE A 124 34.09 -27.18 5.44
CA ILE A 124 32.79 -27.85 5.34
C ILE A 124 32.53 -28.17 3.87
N ARG A 125 32.86 -29.41 3.47
CA ARG A 125 32.68 -29.90 2.10
C ARG A 125 31.33 -30.55 1.85
N ASN A 126 30.70 -31.11 2.89
CA ASN A 126 29.49 -31.92 2.76
C ASN A 126 28.44 -31.46 3.78
N LEU A 127 27.19 -31.36 3.34
CA LEU A 127 26.03 -31.28 4.23
C LEU A 127 25.75 -32.70 4.72
N ARG A 128 26.07 -33.00 5.99
CA ARG A 128 25.64 -34.25 6.60
C ARG A 128 24.16 -34.11 6.96
N THR A 129 23.31 -34.87 6.27
CA THR A 129 21.88 -35.03 6.56
C THR A 129 21.66 -35.97 7.74
#